data_AF-A0A7V5WL46-F1
#
_entry.id   AF-A0A7V5WL46-F1
#
_cell.length_a   1.000
_cell.length_b   1.000
_cell.length_c   1.000
_cell.angle_alpha   90.00
_cell.angle_beta   90.00
_cell.angle_gamma   90.00
#
_symmetry.space_group_name_H-M   'P 1'
#
loop_
_entity.id
_entity.type
_entity.pdbx_description
1 polymer ?
#
loop_
_entity_poly.entity_id
_entity_poly.type
_entity_poly.pdbx_seq_one_letter_code
_entity_poly.pdbx_strand_id
1 'polypeptide(L)'
;MSDVAQVNVTGGGMVVRLASDTLSLPVLELPAPLASWLQQGRLDVYRRLLEDPAGVDFFQQHLPVLVTRSSGSSFPFNCGNKGVGFLPDEMNLPRYTDLYRQTIEATRAMPWRESLAARIAAARSFHEDPEAIDCRCLTSIEIFRKRTFHNLREYPLASLLFTGTSPRYRSFQLNCAVEIIGEPDPRFTFIKLSRRMFEFDAFHIAQPDFHVGYLFWIAEVIDKTPHRVGFPARDSGAAGLHSSLEWDDEALSVLRSLPAWSRSHVKTEIERYGAERGFGRITVEVVSEARKILRH
;
A
#
# COMPACT_ATOMS: atom_id res chain seq x y z
N MET A 1 28.70 8.19 26.67
CA MET A 1 27.41 8.21 25.97
C MET A 1 27.70 7.64 24.60
N SER A 2 27.23 6.44 24.25
CA SER A 2 27.50 5.90 22.91
C SER A 2 26.78 6.78 21.89
N ASP A 3 27.46 7.19 20.83
CA ASP A 3 26.83 7.89 19.73
C ASP A 3 25.66 7.04 19.21
N VAL A 4 24.45 7.57 19.33
CA VAL A 4 23.25 6.94 18.79
C VAL A 4 23.39 6.99 17.27
N ALA A 5 23.08 5.90 16.58
CA ALA A 5 23.12 5.89 15.14
C ALA A 5 22.19 6.97 14.57
N GLN A 6 22.65 7.68 13.55
CA GLN A 6 21.96 8.86 13.02
C GLN A 6 21.90 8.80 11.50
N VAL A 7 20.78 9.29 10.95
CA VAL A 7 20.57 9.48 9.51
C VAL A 7 20.48 10.97 9.26
N ASN A 8 21.32 11.48 8.37
CA ASN A 8 21.29 12.87 7.92
C ASN A 8 21.03 12.88 6.42
N VAL A 9 19.95 13.54 6.00
CA VAL A 9 19.56 13.62 4.58
C VAL A 9 19.87 15.01 4.05
N THR A 10 20.59 15.07 2.93
CA THR A 10 21.00 16.33 2.30
C THR A 10 20.96 16.19 0.78
N GLY A 11 20.06 16.95 0.14
CA GLY A 11 19.90 16.87 -1.32
C GLY A 11 19.49 15.48 -1.80
N GLY A 12 20.13 14.97 -2.85
CA GLY A 12 19.88 13.63 -3.42
C GLY A 12 20.59 12.47 -2.71
N GLY A 13 21.12 12.68 -1.50
CA GLY A 13 21.86 11.66 -0.77
C GLY A 13 21.67 11.74 0.74
N MET A 14 22.14 10.71 1.43
CA MET A 14 22.06 10.61 2.89
C MET A 14 23.30 9.95 3.49
N VAL A 15 23.64 10.38 4.70
CA VAL A 15 24.74 9.85 5.50
C VAL A 15 24.17 9.12 6.71
N VAL A 16 24.50 7.85 6.83
CA VAL A 16 24.10 6.99 7.96
C VAL A 16 25.32 6.74 8.83
N ARG A 17 25.32 7.33 10.03
CA ARG A 17 26.36 7.10 11.03
C ARG A 17 25.97 5.91 11.89
N LEU A 18 26.74 4.84 11.80
CA LEU A 18 26.64 3.65 12.65
C LEU A 18 27.70 3.73 13.75
N ALA A 19 27.61 2.86 14.76
CA ALA A 19 28.59 2.82 15.84
C ALA A 19 30.03 2.50 15.36
N SER A 20 30.16 1.76 14.25
CA SER A 20 31.45 1.28 13.73
C SER A 20 31.81 1.81 12.35
N ASP A 21 30.91 2.52 11.67
CA ASP A 21 31.08 2.88 10.27
C ASP A 21 30.19 4.08 9.87
N THR A 22 30.48 4.71 8.74
CA THR A 22 29.62 5.72 8.12
C THR A 22 29.33 5.32 6.69
N LEU A 23 28.04 5.20 6.37
CA LEU A 23 27.58 4.86 5.03
C LEU A 23 27.08 6.11 4.32
N SER A 24 27.39 6.24 3.03
CA SER A 24 26.76 7.21 2.14
C SER A 24 25.85 6.46 1.18
N LEU A 25 24.57 6.81 1.17
CA LEU A 25 23.55 6.17 0.36
C LEU A 25 22.85 7.22 -0.53
N PRO A 26 22.38 6.85 -1.73
CA PRO A 26 21.54 7.73 -2.52
C PRO A 26 20.17 7.89 -1.86
N VAL A 27 19.46 8.96 -2.18
CA VAL A 27 18.04 9.13 -1.88
C VAL A 27 17.28 9.07 -3.19
N LEU A 28 16.45 8.04 -3.35
CA LEU A 28 15.68 7.77 -4.56
C LEU A 28 14.21 8.09 -4.34
N GLU A 29 13.52 8.41 -5.44
CA GLU A 29 12.06 8.48 -5.45
C GLU A 29 11.44 7.11 -5.68
N LEU A 30 10.22 6.91 -5.16
CA LEU A 30 9.38 5.78 -5.53
C LEU A 30 9.11 5.78 -7.04
N PRO A 31 9.26 4.63 -7.71
CA PRO A 31 8.80 4.49 -9.09
C PRO A 31 7.32 4.83 -9.19
N ALA A 32 6.93 5.59 -10.23
CA ALA A 32 5.55 6.02 -10.42
C ALA A 32 4.53 4.86 -10.34
N PRO A 33 4.75 3.65 -10.91
CA PRO A 33 3.81 2.55 -10.77
C PRO A 33 3.60 2.08 -9.32
N LEU A 34 4.64 2.16 -8.47
CA LEU A 34 4.56 1.84 -7.05
C LEU A 34 3.84 2.96 -6.30
N ALA A 35 4.26 4.21 -6.46
CA ALA A 35 3.64 5.37 -5.82
C ALA A 35 2.12 5.42 -6.08
N SER A 36 1.71 5.30 -7.36
CA SER A 36 0.29 5.26 -7.73
C SER A 36 -0.46 4.09 -7.11
N TRP A 37 0.18 2.93 -6.95
CA TRP A 37 -0.48 1.78 -6.33
C TRP A 37 -0.69 1.93 -4.83
N LEU A 38 0.29 2.51 -4.12
CA LEU A 38 0.15 2.83 -2.70
C LEU A 38 -0.95 3.87 -2.49
N GLN A 39 -0.98 4.91 -3.33
CA GLN A 39 -1.97 5.98 -3.32
C GLN A 39 -3.39 5.46 -3.64
N GLN A 40 -3.55 4.70 -4.73
CA GLN A 40 -4.85 4.12 -5.09
C GLN A 40 -5.38 3.19 -4.00
N GLY A 41 -4.50 2.39 -3.38
CA GLY A 41 -4.87 1.57 -2.24
C GLY A 41 -5.48 2.40 -1.09
N ARG A 42 -4.93 3.59 -0.81
CA ARG A 42 -5.47 4.49 0.23
C ARG A 42 -6.85 4.99 -0.10
N LEU A 43 -7.02 5.51 -1.32
CA LEU A 43 -8.28 6.04 -1.80
C LEU A 43 -9.36 4.97 -1.82
N ASP A 44 -9.01 3.74 -2.20
CA ASP A 44 -9.91 2.59 -2.17
C ASP A 44 -10.38 2.26 -0.75
N VAL A 45 -9.47 2.28 0.24
CA VAL A 45 -9.83 2.06 1.64
C VAL A 45 -10.73 3.17 2.17
N TYR A 46 -10.47 4.42 1.82
CA TYR A 46 -11.34 5.53 2.19
C TYR A 46 -12.75 5.42 1.60
N ARG A 47 -12.86 4.98 0.34
CA ARG A 47 -14.17 4.68 -0.26
C ARG A 47 -14.88 3.56 0.52
N ARG A 48 -14.19 2.45 0.80
CA ARG A 48 -14.77 1.31 1.54
C ARG A 48 -15.20 1.69 2.95
N LEU A 49 -14.41 2.52 3.66
CA LEU A 49 -14.77 2.99 5.00
C LEU A 49 -16.07 3.82 5.03
N LEU A 50 -16.41 4.51 3.93
CA LEU A 50 -17.69 5.24 3.83
C LEU A 50 -18.88 4.30 3.57
N GLU A 51 -18.63 3.20 2.86
CA GLU A 51 -19.64 2.19 2.48
C GLU A 51 -19.90 1.20 3.63
N ASP A 52 -18.84 0.59 4.14
CA ASP A 52 -18.83 -0.38 5.23
C ASP A 52 -17.62 -0.14 6.16
N PRO A 53 -17.80 0.65 7.24
CA PRO A 53 -16.74 0.94 8.20
C PRO A 53 -16.20 -0.28 8.96
N ALA A 54 -16.96 -1.39 9.01
CA ALA A 54 -16.56 -2.61 9.71
C ALA A 54 -15.86 -3.61 8.77
N GLY A 55 -15.99 -3.44 7.44
CA GLY A 55 -15.53 -4.37 6.42
C GLY A 55 -14.12 -4.12 5.86
N VAL A 56 -13.26 -3.38 6.57
CA VAL A 56 -11.89 -3.15 6.11
C VAL A 56 -10.97 -4.31 6.51
N ASP A 57 -10.73 -5.19 5.55
CA ASP A 57 -9.73 -6.27 5.63
C ASP A 57 -8.28 -5.76 5.64
N PHE A 58 -7.33 -6.69 5.74
CA PHE A 58 -5.90 -6.42 5.69
C PHE A 58 -5.49 -5.53 4.50
N PHE A 59 -4.92 -4.37 4.82
CA PHE A 59 -4.56 -3.35 3.84
C PHE A 59 -3.09 -3.45 3.43
N GLN A 60 -2.80 -4.31 2.46
CA GLN A 60 -1.44 -4.64 2.01
C GLN A 60 -0.61 -3.46 1.50
N GLN A 61 -1.22 -2.44 0.89
CA GLN A 61 -0.51 -1.23 0.45
C GLN A 61 -0.17 -0.28 1.61
N HIS A 62 -0.71 -0.52 2.80
CA HIS A 62 -0.34 0.19 4.03
C HIS A 62 0.51 -0.60 4.97
N LEU A 63 0.42 -1.93 4.92
CA LEU A 63 0.99 -2.83 5.90
C LEU A 63 2.07 -3.69 5.25
N PRO A 64 3.17 -3.11 4.73
CA PRO A 64 4.31 -3.90 4.33
C PRO A 64 4.89 -4.64 5.54
N VAL A 65 5.63 -5.70 5.23
CA VAL A 65 6.53 -6.33 6.20
C VAL A 65 7.74 -5.42 6.36
N LEU A 66 7.88 -4.83 7.56
CA LEU A 66 9.08 -4.11 7.97
C LEU A 66 10.10 -5.13 8.50
N VAL A 67 11.29 -5.12 7.90
CA VAL A 67 12.43 -5.94 8.28
C VAL A 67 13.51 -5.04 8.88
N THR A 68 13.98 -5.37 10.08
CA THR A 68 15.06 -4.66 10.77
C THR A 68 16.07 -5.64 11.31
N ARG A 69 17.32 -5.19 11.50
CA ARG A 69 18.39 -6.02 12.02
C ARG A 69 18.43 -5.97 13.55
N SER A 70 18.49 -7.14 14.18
CA SER A 70 18.76 -7.31 15.61
C SER A 70 20.19 -7.75 15.84
N SER A 71 20.89 -7.04 16.72
CA SER A 71 22.20 -7.42 17.22
C SER A 71 22.10 -8.60 18.19
N GLY A 72 23.14 -9.45 18.21
CA GLY A 72 23.29 -10.52 19.21
C GLY A 72 22.31 -11.70 19.09
N SER A 73 21.49 -11.78 18.03
CA SER A 73 20.59 -12.93 17.78
C SER A 73 21.16 -13.83 16.69
N SER A 74 21.06 -15.16 16.87
CA SER A 74 21.33 -16.14 15.80
C SER A 74 20.37 -16.00 14.61
N PHE A 75 19.22 -15.37 14.82
CA PHE A 75 18.26 -14.98 13.79
C PHE A 75 18.20 -13.45 13.75
N PRO A 76 19.05 -12.79 12.93
CA PRO A 76 19.31 -11.36 13.05
C PRO A 76 18.22 -10.48 12.41
N PHE A 77 17.16 -11.06 11.84
CA PHE A 77 16.10 -10.31 11.17
C PHE A 77 14.81 -10.35 11.99
N ASN A 78 14.35 -9.15 12.37
CA ASN A 78 13.04 -8.95 12.99
C ASN A 78 12.06 -8.46 11.92
N CYS A 79 10.97 -9.19 11.76
CA CYS A 79 9.91 -8.89 10.80
C CYS A 79 8.62 -8.48 11.53
N GLY A 80 7.90 -7.50 11.01
CA GLY A 80 6.56 -7.17 11.48
C GLY A 80 5.79 -6.29 10.52
N ASN A 81 4.48 -6.44 10.46
CA ASN A 81 3.63 -5.54 9.66
C ASN A 81 3.61 -4.17 10.33
N LYS A 82 3.81 -3.12 9.53
CA LYS A 82 3.82 -1.73 10.03
C LYS A 82 2.99 -0.85 9.12
N GLY A 83 2.12 -0.03 9.71
CA GLY A 83 1.40 1.00 8.96
C GLY A 83 2.36 2.05 8.43
N VAL A 84 2.53 2.11 7.11
CA VAL A 84 3.33 3.14 6.44
C VAL A 84 2.48 4.11 5.64
N GLY A 85 2.80 5.40 5.64
CA GLY A 85 2.08 6.44 4.91
C GLY A 85 3.02 7.33 4.10
N PHE A 86 2.45 8.23 3.29
CA PHE A 86 3.22 9.27 2.62
C PHE A 86 3.55 10.43 3.58
N LEU A 87 4.55 11.22 3.21
CA LEU A 87 4.86 12.52 3.82
C LEU A 87 4.57 13.62 2.78
N PRO A 88 3.95 14.75 3.17
CA PRO A 88 3.94 15.92 2.32
C PRO A 88 5.36 16.44 2.09
N ASP A 89 5.62 17.03 0.94
CA ASP A 89 6.85 17.79 0.74
C ASP A 89 6.96 18.98 1.72
N GLU A 90 8.15 19.58 1.79
CA GLU A 90 8.45 20.66 2.72
C GLU A 90 7.52 21.89 2.55
N MET A 91 7.11 22.19 1.32
CA MET A 91 6.24 23.32 1.00
C MET A 91 4.78 23.06 1.41
N ASN A 92 4.32 21.83 1.26
CA ASN A 92 2.94 21.42 1.52
C ASN A 92 2.71 20.88 2.95
N LEU A 93 3.78 20.56 3.69
CA LEU A 93 3.70 20.04 5.05
C LEU A 93 2.89 20.95 5.99
N PRO A 94 3.08 22.29 6.05
CA PRO A 94 2.27 23.15 6.91
C PRO A 94 0.78 23.10 6.53
N ARG A 95 0.47 23.18 5.22
CA ARG A 95 -0.90 23.17 4.70
C ARG A 95 -1.67 21.93 5.15
N TYR A 96 -1.11 20.74 4.96
CA TYR A 96 -1.81 19.50 5.32
C TYR A 96 -1.81 19.23 6.83
N THR A 97 -0.78 19.69 7.55
CA THR A 97 -0.77 19.65 9.02
C THR A 97 -1.91 20.49 9.61
N ASP A 98 -2.11 21.70 9.10
CA ASP A 98 -3.18 22.60 9.55
C ASP A 98 -4.56 22.06 9.19
N LEU A 99 -4.73 21.52 7.97
CA LEU A 99 -5.96 20.85 7.57
C LEU A 99 -6.34 19.72 8.53
N TYR A 100 -5.39 18.85 8.87
CA TYR A 100 -5.67 17.72 9.77
C TYR A 100 -5.98 18.21 11.19
N ARG A 101 -5.25 19.22 11.68
CA ARG A 101 -5.51 19.82 12.99
C ARG A 101 -6.93 20.42 13.08
N GLN A 102 -7.30 21.22 12.09
CA GLN A 102 -8.63 21.85 12.00
C GLN A 102 -9.73 20.79 11.89
N THR A 103 -9.50 19.75 11.10
CA THR A 103 -10.47 18.65 10.94
C THR A 103 -10.69 17.91 12.26
N ILE A 104 -9.64 17.57 13.00
CA ILE A 104 -9.75 16.91 14.31
C ILE A 104 -10.55 17.77 15.30
N GLU A 105 -10.31 19.08 15.32
CA GLU A 105 -11.04 19.98 16.21
C GLU A 105 -12.51 20.11 15.82
N ALA A 106 -12.79 20.36 14.53
CA ALA A 106 -14.15 20.52 14.01
C ALA A 106 -14.99 19.26 14.19
N THR A 107 -14.38 18.08 14.11
CA THR A 107 -15.09 16.79 14.18
C THR A 107 -15.29 16.26 15.60
N ARG A 108 -14.71 16.88 16.64
CA ARG A 108 -14.71 16.35 18.02
C ARG A 108 -16.11 16.13 18.60
N ALA A 109 -17.04 17.04 18.30
CA ALA A 109 -18.41 16.99 18.82
C ALA A 109 -19.45 16.47 17.80
N MET A 110 -18.99 16.03 16.62
CA MET A 110 -19.89 15.56 15.57
C MET A 110 -20.36 14.12 15.83
N PRO A 111 -21.55 13.73 15.36
CA PRO A 111 -21.95 12.33 15.26
C PRO A 111 -20.88 11.53 14.50
N TRP A 112 -20.58 10.32 14.96
CA TRP A 112 -19.45 9.54 14.44
C TRP A 112 -19.45 9.37 12.92
N ARG A 113 -20.61 9.17 12.29
CA ARG A 113 -20.71 8.98 10.83
C ARG A 113 -20.36 10.25 10.05
N GLU A 114 -20.84 11.40 10.52
CA GLU A 114 -20.52 12.71 9.92
C GLU A 114 -19.05 13.06 10.15
N SER A 115 -18.55 12.77 11.36
CA SER A 115 -17.15 12.95 11.72
C SER A 115 -16.24 12.10 10.82
N LEU A 116 -16.59 10.83 10.58
CA LEU A 116 -15.85 9.92 9.70
C LEU A 116 -15.79 10.45 8.27
N ALA A 117 -16.91 10.95 7.73
CA ALA A 117 -16.95 11.50 6.38
C ALA A 117 -16.01 12.72 6.22
N ALA A 118 -16.03 13.65 7.17
CA ALA A 118 -15.15 14.82 7.15
C ALA A 118 -13.66 14.45 7.33
N ARG A 119 -13.34 13.52 8.24
CA ARG A 119 -11.97 13.00 8.45
C ARG A 119 -11.44 12.31 7.20
N ILE A 120 -12.27 11.51 6.54
CA ILE A 120 -11.93 10.88 5.27
C ILE A 120 -11.73 11.91 4.16
N ALA A 121 -12.59 12.93 4.06
CA ALA A 121 -12.44 13.99 3.05
C ALA A 121 -11.10 14.74 3.22
N ALA A 122 -10.72 15.08 4.46
CA ALA A 122 -9.43 15.71 4.74
C ALA A 122 -8.26 14.80 4.35
N ALA A 123 -8.28 13.54 4.78
CA ALA A 123 -7.23 12.57 4.45
C ALA A 123 -7.13 12.31 2.94
N ARG A 124 -8.26 12.26 2.22
CA ARG A 124 -8.30 12.10 0.77
C ARG A 124 -7.69 13.28 0.04
N SER A 125 -7.94 14.51 0.49
CA SER A 125 -7.40 15.70 -0.20
C SER A 125 -5.87 15.66 -0.35
N PHE A 126 -5.14 15.14 0.65
CA PHE A 126 -3.70 14.92 0.55
C PHE A 126 -3.37 13.81 -0.45
N HIS A 127 -4.07 12.68 -0.40
CA HIS A 127 -3.82 11.55 -1.29
C HIS A 127 -4.32 11.79 -2.73
N GLU A 128 -5.08 12.83 -3.00
CA GLU A 128 -5.53 13.25 -4.34
C GLU A 128 -4.60 14.32 -4.96
N ASP A 129 -3.63 14.83 -4.19
CA ASP A 129 -2.64 15.83 -4.58
C ASP A 129 -1.24 15.19 -4.70
N PRO A 130 -0.92 14.51 -5.82
CA PRO A 130 0.34 13.79 -5.97
C PRO A 130 1.56 14.71 -5.99
N GLU A 131 1.40 15.98 -6.38
CA GLU A 131 2.49 16.95 -6.41
C GLU A 131 2.93 17.37 -5.00
N ALA A 132 2.04 17.24 -4.02
CA ALA A 132 2.34 17.53 -2.63
C ALA A 132 3.07 16.40 -1.88
N ILE A 133 3.29 15.24 -2.50
CA ILE A 133 3.86 14.05 -1.84
C ILE A 133 5.37 14.00 -2.05
N ASP A 134 6.14 13.91 -0.96
CA ASP A 134 7.56 13.59 -1.04
C ASP A 134 7.75 12.09 -1.35
N CYS A 135 7.88 11.76 -2.63
CA CYS A 135 8.06 10.39 -3.08
C CYS A 135 9.40 9.77 -2.69
N ARG A 136 10.31 10.49 -2.00
CA ARG A 136 11.58 9.95 -1.50
C ARG A 136 11.44 9.32 -0.12
N CYS A 137 10.30 9.52 0.54
CA CYS A 137 10.11 9.17 1.94
C CYS A 137 8.75 8.53 2.22
N LEU A 138 8.77 7.44 2.98
CA LEU A 138 7.58 6.89 3.63
C LEU A 138 7.65 7.12 5.13
N THR A 139 6.49 7.17 5.80
CA THR A 139 6.40 7.47 7.23
C THR A 139 5.76 6.34 8.01
N SER A 140 6.06 6.22 9.29
CA SER A 140 5.32 5.38 10.23
C SER A 140 5.31 6.02 11.60
N ILE A 141 4.32 5.69 12.42
CA ILE A 141 4.29 6.03 13.84
C ILE A 141 4.78 4.86 14.70
N GLU A 142 5.60 5.12 15.71
CA GLU A 142 5.97 4.12 16.72
C GLU A 142 5.07 4.23 17.94
N ILE A 143 4.54 3.08 18.38
CA ILE A 143 3.54 3.04 19.45
C ILE A 143 4.01 2.18 20.63
N PHE A 144 4.81 1.15 20.40
CA PHE A 144 5.14 0.15 21.42
C PHE A 144 6.58 0.20 21.92
N ARG A 145 7.48 0.88 21.19
CA ARG A 145 8.92 0.95 21.49
C ARG A 145 9.56 -0.43 21.74
N LYS A 146 9.07 -1.46 21.03
CA LYS A 146 9.55 -2.84 21.13
C LYS A 146 10.80 -3.07 20.27
N ARG A 147 11.04 -4.32 19.85
CA ARG A 147 12.22 -4.77 19.12
C ARG A 147 12.60 -3.87 17.94
N THR A 148 11.65 -3.49 17.08
CA THR A 148 11.88 -2.58 15.95
C THR A 148 12.51 -1.26 16.37
N PHE A 149 12.01 -0.63 17.43
CA PHE A 149 12.55 0.64 17.94
C PHE A 149 13.99 0.49 18.41
N HIS A 150 14.29 -0.56 19.17
CA HIS A 150 15.64 -0.83 19.64
C HIS A 150 16.59 -1.12 18.48
N ASN A 151 16.16 -1.95 17.52
CA ASN A 151 16.93 -2.27 16.32
C ASN A 151 17.30 -0.99 15.55
N LEU A 152 16.32 -0.11 15.29
CA LEU A 152 16.54 1.11 14.49
C LEU A 152 17.41 2.15 15.20
N ARG A 153 17.43 2.18 16.54
CA ARG A 153 18.35 3.05 17.29
C ARG A 153 19.81 2.62 17.20
N GLU A 154 20.06 1.33 16.99
CA GLU A 154 21.40 0.77 16.86
C GLU A 154 21.83 0.69 15.40
N TYR A 155 20.92 0.28 14.53
CA TYR A 155 21.14 0.06 13.10
C TYR A 155 19.95 0.65 12.30
N PRO A 156 20.00 1.94 11.94
CA PRO A 156 18.90 2.68 11.32
C PRO A 156 18.76 2.36 9.82
N LEU A 157 18.85 1.08 9.47
CA LEU A 157 18.55 0.58 8.13
C LEU A 157 17.41 -0.43 8.24
N ALA A 158 16.49 -0.37 7.28
CA ALA A 158 15.35 -1.25 7.22
C ALA A 158 14.99 -1.61 5.78
N SER A 159 14.27 -2.71 5.63
CA SER A 159 13.59 -3.03 4.37
C SER A 159 12.08 -3.05 4.58
N LEU A 160 11.35 -2.47 3.63
CA LEU A 160 9.89 -2.59 3.53
C LEU A 160 9.57 -3.53 2.38
N LEU A 161 8.88 -4.63 2.65
CA LEU A 161 8.38 -5.55 1.63
C LEU A 161 6.87 -5.38 1.46
N PHE A 162 6.47 -4.87 0.30
CA PHE A 162 5.09 -4.84 -0.13
C PHE A 162 4.78 -6.08 -0.95
N THR A 163 3.64 -6.70 -0.67
CA THR A 163 3.13 -7.85 -1.43
C THR A 163 1.65 -7.62 -1.73
N GLY A 164 1.31 -7.75 -3.00
CA GLY A 164 -0.03 -7.65 -3.54
C GLY A 164 -0.73 -9.01 -3.53
N THR A 165 -2.05 -8.99 -3.66
CA THR A 165 -2.86 -10.20 -3.75
C THR A 165 -2.91 -10.76 -5.16
N SER A 166 -3.31 -12.04 -5.24
CA SER A 166 -3.75 -12.66 -6.48
C SER A 166 -4.83 -11.81 -7.18
N PRO A 167 -4.86 -11.74 -8.52
CA PRO A 167 -4.00 -12.43 -9.48
C PRO A 167 -2.80 -11.61 -9.96
N ARG A 168 -2.58 -10.41 -9.39
CA ARG A 168 -1.52 -9.50 -9.85
C ARG A 168 -0.21 -9.69 -9.11
N TYR A 169 -0.23 -10.14 -7.85
CA TYR A 169 0.96 -10.45 -7.04
C TYR A 169 2.05 -9.37 -7.05
N ARG A 170 1.64 -8.11 -7.21
CA ARG A 170 2.56 -6.96 -7.28
C ARG A 170 3.46 -6.95 -6.05
N SER A 171 4.78 -6.93 -6.20
CA SER A 171 5.67 -6.99 -5.05
C SER A 171 6.87 -6.07 -5.22
N PHE A 172 7.17 -5.32 -4.18
CA PHE A 172 8.29 -4.38 -4.17
C PHE A 172 9.01 -4.47 -2.83
N GLN A 173 10.33 -4.42 -2.87
CA GLN A 173 11.15 -4.18 -1.69
C GLN A 173 11.76 -2.79 -1.78
N LEU A 174 11.64 -2.03 -0.70
CA LEU A 174 12.34 -0.77 -0.49
C LEU A 174 13.40 -0.98 0.57
N ASN A 175 14.65 -0.63 0.28
CA ASN A 175 15.69 -0.55 1.31
C ASN A 175 15.87 0.90 1.69
N CYS A 176 15.85 1.18 2.99
CA CYS A 176 15.74 2.52 3.52
C CYS A 176 16.75 2.76 4.64
N ALA A 177 17.24 4.00 4.72
CA ALA A 177 17.71 4.52 6.00
C ALA A 177 16.53 5.09 6.77
N VAL A 178 16.56 4.96 8.10
CA VAL A 178 15.44 5.34 8.96
C VAL A 178 15.84 6.46 9.90
N GLU A 179 15.27 7.64 9.68
CA GLU A 179 15.36 8.75 10.63
C GLU A 179 14.27 8.58 11.69
N ILE A 180 14.66 8.65 12.97
CA ILE A 180 13.71 8.63 14.09
C ILE A 180 13.49 10.08 14.54
N ILE A 181 12.27 10.56 14.40
CA ILE A 181 11.90 11.94 14.72
C ILE A 181 10.89 11.99 15.87
N GLY A 182 10.82 13.12 16.57
CA GLY A 182 9.87 13.37 17.66
C GLY A 182 9.57 14.85 17.78
N GLU A 183 8.83 15.28 18.80
CA GLU A 183 8.59 16.70 19.03
C GLU A 183 9.92 17.44 19.30
N PRO A 184 10.12 18.64 18.74
CA PRO A 184 9.16 19.52 18.06
C PRO A 184 9.12 19.40 16.51
N ASP A 185 9.55 18.29 15.92
CA ASP A 185 9.63 18.14 14.46
C ASP A 185 8.24 18.27 13.77
N PRO A 186 8.08 19.16 12.76
CA PRO A 186 6.81 19.35 12.07
C PRO A 186 6.38 18.10 11.27
N ARG A 187 7.32 17.31 10.74
CA ARG A 187 7.03 16.05 10.04
C ARG A 187 6.41 15.05 11.02
N PHE A 188 6.91 15.01 12.26
CA PHE A 188 6.34 14.17 13.32
C PHE A 188 4.91 14.62 13.67
N THR A 189 4.69 15.94 13.76
CA THR A 189 3.36 16.51 14.01
C THR A 189 2.35 16.05 12.96
N PHE A 190 2.69 16.11 11.68
CA PHE A 190 1.84 15.60 10.60
C PHE A 190 1.51 14.11 10.77
N ILE A 191 2.51 13.26 11.00
CA ILE A 191 2.32 11.81 11.17
C ILE A 191 1.37 11.52 12.34
N LYS A 192 1.57 12.21 13.48
CA LYS A 192 0.76 12.08 14.69
C LYS A 192 -0.70 12.49 14.42
N LEU A 193 -0.93 13.61 13.74
CA LEU A 193 -2.29 14.06 13.37
C LEU A 193 -2.96 13.09 12.39
N SER A 194 -2.22 12.60 11.38
CA SER A 194 -2.74 11.61 10.43
C SER A 194 -3.24 10.34 11.12
N ARG A 195 -2.53 9.87 12.17
CA ARG A 195 -2.95 8.73 12.97
C ARG A 195 -4.14 9.08 13.87
N ARG A 196 -4.10 10.23 14.53
CA ARG A 196 -5.11 10.68 15.49
C ARG A 196 -6.48 10.89 14.87
N MET A 197 -6.53 11.28 13.58
CA MET A 197 -7.78 11.33 12.85
C MET A 197 -8.56 10.01 12.92
N PHE A 198 -7.93 8.85 13.05
CA PHE A 198 -8.63 7.56 13.02
C PHE A 198 -8.41 6.71 14.26
N GLU A 199 -7.96 7.30 15.37
CA GLU A 199 -7.47 6.58 16.55
C GLU A 199 -8.52 5.66 17.19
N PHE A 200 -9.78 6.09 17.21
CA PHE A 200 -10.87 5.41 17.90
C PHE A 200 -11.78 4.59 16.97
N ASP A 201 -11.44 4.47 15.68
CA ASP A 201 -12.23 3.66 14.76
C ASP A 201 -11.86 2.17 14.86
N ALA A 202 -12.80 1.29 14.52
CA ALA A 202 -12.71 -0.16 14.76
C ALA A 202 -11.50 -0.87 14.11
N PHE A 203 -10.91 -0.27 13.07
CA PHE A 203 -9.72 -0.77 12.38
C PHE A 203 -8.41 -0.41 13.08
N HIS A 204 -8.48 0.17 14.28
CA HIS A 204 -7.34 0.60 15.06
C HIS A 204 -7.40 0.15 16.52
N ILE A 205 -6.22 -0.14 17.07
CA ILE A 205 -6.03 -0.25 18.51
C ILE A 205 -5.85 1.17 19.04
N ALA A 206 -6.76 1.63 19.91
CA ALA A 206 -6.71 2.97 20.51
C ALA A 206 -5.48 3.09 21.43
N GLN A 207 -4.58 4.03 21.12
CA GLN A 207 -3.28 4.20 21.79
C GLN A 207 -2.85 5.67 21.70
N PRO A 208 -3.07 6.47 22.76
CA PRO A 208 -2.93 7.93 22.67
C PRO A 208 -1.51 8.46 22.78
N ASP A 209 -0.54 7.63 23.15
CA ASP A 209 0.84 8.06 23.41
C ASP A 209 1.79 7.65 22.29
N PHE A 210 1.89 8.52 21.28
CA PHE A 210 2.87 8.38 20.20
C PHE A 210 4.10 9.20 20.52
N HIS A 211 5.23 8.53 20.63
CA HIS A 211 6.45 9.20 21.08
C HIS A 211 7.41 9.58 19.97
N VAL A 212 7.47 8.77 18.90
CA VAL A 212 8.39 8.99 17.78
C VAL A 212 7.76 8.54 16.46
N GLY A 213 8.20 9.16 15.38
CA GLY A 213 7.92 8.76 14.01
C GLY A 213 9.16 8.19 13.34
N TYR A 214 8.94 7.38 12.31
CA TYR A 214 9.98 6.89 11.41
C TYR A 214 9.80 7.55 10.06
N LEU A 215 10.90 8.07 9.51
CA LEU A 215 11.00 8.46 8.11
C LEU A 215 11.91 7.46 7.41
N PHE A 216 11.33 6.72 6.46
CA PHE A 216 12.01 5.74 5.63
C PHE A 216 12.48 6.42 4.35
N TRP A 217 13.72 6.89 4.37
CA TRP A 217 14.39 7.49 3.22
C TRP A 217 14.85 6.38 2.27
N ILE A 218 14.38 6.39 1.04
CA ILE A 218 14.53 5.28 0.10
C ILE A 218 15.93 5.32 -0.51
N ALA A 219 16.70 4.24 -0.32
CA ALA A 219 18.03 4.07 -0.89
C ALA A 219 18.04 3.15 -2.12
N GLU A 220 17.11 2.20 -2.18
CA GLU A 220 17.01 1.22 -3.27
C GLU A 220 15.56 0.73 -3.40
N VAL A 221 15.15 0.47 -4.64
CA VAL A 221 13.85 -0.14 -4.97
C VAL A 221 14.07 -1.38 -5.82
N ILE A 222 13.54 -2.50 -5.37
CA ILE A 222 13.61 -3.79 -6.07
C ILE A 222 12.19 -4.22 -6.43
N ASP A 223 11.90 -4.32 -7.73
CA ASP A 223 10.67 -4.95 -8.20
C ASP A 223 10.80 -6.47 -8.05
N LYS A 224 9.94 -7.04 -7.19
CA LYS A 224 9.84 -8.47 -6.90
C LYS A 224 8.58 -9.08 -7.49
N THR A 225 7.85 -8.32 -8.32
CA THR A 225 6.63 -8.80 -8.96
C THR A 225 6.98 -10.03 -9.80
N PRO A 226 6.33 -11.18 -9.57
CA PRO A 226 6.66 -12.40 -10.29
C PRO A 226 6.37 -12.20 -11.77
N HIS A 227 7.31 -12.63 -12.61
CA HIS A 227 7.07 -12.67 -14.05
C HIS A 227 5.97 -13.68 -14.33
N ARG A 228 5.00 -13.29 -15.17
CA ARG A 228 4.03 -14.24 -15.69
C ARG A 228 4.75 -15.17 -16.65
N VAL A 229 4.90 -16.42 -16.27
CA VAL A 229 5.26 -17.47 -17.23
C VAL A 229 4.02 -17.68 -18.08
N GLY A 230 4.07 -17.27 -19.34
CA GLY A 230 3.10 -17.77 -20.31
C GLY A 230 3.26 -19.27 -20.31
N PHE A 231 2.24 -20.01 -19.86
CA PHE A 231 2.23 -21.42 -20.14
C PHE A 231 2.28 -21.53 -21.66
N PRO A 232 3.26 -22.24 -22.26
CA PRO A 232 3.06 -22.69 -23.62
C PRO A 232 1.70 -23.38 -23.57
N ALA A 233 0.77 -22.94 -24.44
CA ALA A 233 -0.45 -23.69 -24.65
C ALA A 233 -0.01 -25.14 -24.69
N ARG A 234 -0.47 -25.96 -23.74
CA ARG A 234 -0.26 -27.41 -23.83
C ARG A 234 -0.51 -27.74 -25.28
N ASP A 235 0.38 -28.51 -25.91
CA ASP A 235 0.24 -28.98 -27.28
C ASP A 235 -1.12 -29.67 -27.48
N SER A 236 -2.19 -28.89 -27.54
CA SER A 236 -3.45 -29.20 -28.13
C SER A 236 -3.15 -28.94 -29.59
N GLY A 237 -2.73 -30.00 -30.27
CA GLY A 237 -2.68 -30.03 -31.72
C GLY A 237 -4.03 -29.57 -32.26
N ALA A 238 -4.10 -28.27 -32.56
CA ALA A 238 -5.14 -27.59 -33.32
C ALA A 238 -4.72 -26.11 -33.42
N ALA A 239 -3.66 -25.85 -34.18
CA ALA A 239 -3.51 -24.55 -34.80
C ALA A 239 -4.70 -24.36 -35.76
N GLY A 240 -5.66 -23.52 -35.36
CA GLY A 240 -6.81 -23.13 -36.17
C GLY A 240 -7.31 -21.77 -35.71
N LEU A 241 -7.37 -20.84 -36.65
CA LEU A 241 -7.88 -19.48 -36.53
C LEU A 241 -9.12 -19.38 -35.62
N HIS A 242 -9.23 -18.27 -34.88
CA HIS A 242 -10.42 -17.78 -34.17
C HIS A 242 -11.76 -18.23 -34.79
N SER A 243 -12.22 -19.43 -34.43
CA SER A 243 -13.64 -19.75 -34.41
C SER A 243 -14.15 -19.25 -33.07
N SER A 244 -15.11 -18.33 -33.07
CA SER A 244 -15.88 -18.03 -31.87
C SER A 244 -16.30 -19.36 -31.23
N LEU A 245 -15.95 -19.57 -29.96
CA LEU A 245 -16.36 -20.78 -29.25
C LEU A 245 -17.88 -20.90 -29.33
N GLU A 246 -18.38 -22.12 -29.52
CA GLU A 246 -19.83 -22.34 -29.52
C GLU A 246 -20.38 -22.04 -28.12
N TRP A 247 -21.55 -21.40 -28.06
CA TRP A 247 -22.23 -21.12 -26.80
C TRP A 247 -23.48 -21.98 -26.69
N ASP A 248 -23.75 -22.48 -25.49
CA ASP A 248 -25.06 -23.05 -25.18
C ASP A 248 -26.12 -21.95 -25.09
N ASP A 249 -27.36 -22.29 -25.43
CA ASP A 249 -28.50 -21.37 -25.38
C ASP A 249 -28.72 -20.82 -23.96
N GLU A 250 -28.49 -21.64 -22.94
CA GLU A 250 -28.58 -21.22 -21.53
C GLU A 250 -27.46 -20.22 -21.18
N ALA A 251 -26.23 -20.45 -21.66
CA ALA A 251 -25.11 -19.52 -21.45
C ALA A 251 -25.35 -18.18 -22.18
N LEU A 252 -25.93 -18.22 -23.39
CA LEU A 252 -26.37 -17.03 -24.11
C LEU A 252 -27.48 -16.29 -23.37
N SER A 253 -28.40 -17.01 -22.71
CA SER A 253 -29.46 -16.40 -21.89
C SER A 253 -28.86 -15.59 -20.73
N VAL A 254 -27.84 -16.13 -20.06
CA VAL A 254 -27.09 -15.41 -19.00
C VAL A 254 -26.42 -14.15 -19.56
N LEU A 255 -25.84 -14.21 -20.76
CA LEU A 255 -25.23 -13.03 -21.39
C LEU A 255 -26.30 -11.98 -21.75
N ARG A 256 -27.47 -12.40 -22.25
CA ARG A 256 -28.59 -11.51 -22.60
C ARG A 256 -29.19 -10.79 -21.38
N SER A 257 -29.08 -11.38 -20.18
CA SER A 257 -29.54 -10.74 -18.94
C SER A 257 -28.68 -9.55 -18.52
N LEU A 258 -27.48 -9.38 -19.10
CA LEU A 258 -26.61 -8.23 -18.82
C LEU A 258 -27.07 -6.97 -19.57
N PRO A 259 -26.72 -5.77 -19.08
CA PRO A 259 -26.92 -4.52 -19.81
C PRO A 259 -26.25 -4.55 -21.19
N ALA A 260 -26.91 -4.03 -22.23
CA ALA A 260 -26.45 -4.12 -23.61
C ALA A 260 -25.01 -3.60 -23.82
N TRP A 261 -24.62 -2.53 -23.10
CA TRP A 261 -23.31 -1.90 -23.19
C TRP A 261 -22.15 -2.80 -22.70
N SER A 262 -22.41 -3.80 -21.85
CA SER A 262 -21.35 -4.69 -21.31
C SER A 262 -21.30 -6.07 -21.95
N ARG A 263 -22.34 -6.48 -22.70
CA ARG A 263 -22.47 -7.83 -23.27
C ARG A 263 -21.28 -8.22 -24.14
N SER A 264 -20.84 -7.34 -25.05
CA SER A 264 -19.74 -7.65 -25.96
C SER A 264 -18.43 -7.88 -25.22
N HIS A 265 -18.11 -7.00 -24.27
CA HIS A 265 -16.89 -7.11 -23.49
C HIS A 265 -16.89 -8.38 -22.62
N VAL A 266 -17.98 -8.63 -21.90
CA VAL A 266 -18.11 -9.83 -21.06
C VAL A 266 -18.06 -11.12 -21.89
N LYS A 267 -18.64 -11.11 -23.10
CA LYS A 267 -18.57 -12.24 -24.04
C LYS A 267 -17.12 -12.54 -24.43
N THR A 268 -16.37 -11.52 -24.86
CA THR A 268 -14.96 -11.67 -25.24
C THR A 268 -14.10 -12.18 -24.09
N GLU A 269 -14.35 -11.69 -22.87
CA GLU A 269 -13.64 -12.13 -21.67
C GLU A 269 -13.92 -13.60 -21.32
N ILE A 270 -15.17 -14.05 -21.47
CA ILE A 270 -15.56 -15.45 -21.26
C ILE A 270 -15.02 -16.35 -22.37
N GLU A 271 -15.03 -15.91 -23.63
CA GLU A 271 -14.44 -16.67 -24.74
C GLU A 271 -12.93 -16.82 -24.59
N ARG A 272 -12.25 -15.75 -24.17
CA ARG A 272 -10.82 -15.79 -23.85
C ARG A 272 -10.55 -16.77 -22.71
N TYR A 273 -11.30 -16.65 -21.61
CA TYR A 273 -11.22 -17.57 -20.48
C TYR A 273 -11.44 -19.03 -20.91
N GLY A 274 -12.42 -19.27 -21.79
CA GLY A 274 -12.76 -20.56 -22.36
C GLY A 274 -11.60 -21.16 -23.16
N ALA A 275 -11.08 -20.37 -24.09
CA ALA A 275 -9.97 -20.77 -24.97
C ALA A 275 -8.68 -21.05 -24.17
N GLU A 276 -8.35 -20.21 -23.20
CA GLU A 276 -7.16 -20.39 -22.35
C GLU A 276 -7.20 -21.68 -21.53
N ARG A 277 -8.39 -22.17 -21.17
CA ARG A 277 -8.58 -23.43 -20.44
C ARG A 277 -8.87 -24.63 -21.34
N GLY A 278 -8.88 -24.44 -22.66
CA GLY A 278 -9.13 -25.51 -23.62
C GLY A 278 -10.59 -25.99 -23.65
N PHE A 279 -11.55 -25.16 -23.25
CA PHE A 279 -12.96 -25.49 -23.43
C PHE A 279 -13.34 -25.39 -24.90
N GLY A 280 -13.97 -26.44 -25.43
CA GLY A 280 -14.51 -26.44 -26.81
C GLY A 280 -15.86 -25.71 -26.94
N ARG A 281 -16.57 -25.48 -25.81
CA ARG A 281 -17.89 -24.86 -25.77
C ARG A 281 -18.07 -24.05 -24.48
N ILE A 282 -18.81 -22.95 -24.57
CA ILE A 282 -19.16 -22.10 -23.42
C ILE A 282 -20.51 -22.55 -22.86
N THR A 283 -20.46 -23.23 -21.70
CA THR A 283 -21.63 -23.66 -20.91
C THR A 283 -21.92 -22.66 -19.79
N VAL A 284 -23.04 -22.83 -19.07
CA VAL A 284 -23.40 -21.98 -17.92
C VAL A 284 -22.35 -22.10 -16.80
N GLU A 285 -21.77 -23.28 -16.60
CA GLU A 285 -20.70 -23.52 -15.63
C GLU A 285 -19.46 -22.69 -15.97
N VAL A 286 -19.04 -22.69 -17.23
CA VAL A 286 -17.89 -21.89 -17.71
C VAL A 286 -18.16 -20.39 -17.51
N VAL A 287 -19.36 -19.92 -17.81
CA VAL A 287 -19.77 -18.53 -17.55
C VAL A 287 -19.71 -18.20 -16.06
N SER A 288 -20.21 -19.10 -15.20
CA SER A 288 -20.20 -18.94 -13.75
C SER A 288 -18.78 -18.88 -13.18
N GLU A 289 -17.90 -19.78 -13.64
CA GLU A 289 -16.50 -19.84 -13.23
C GLU A 289 -15.73 -18.60 -13.68
N ALA A 290 -15.87 -18.20 -14.96
CA ALA A 290 -15.27 -16.99 -15.50
C ALA A 290 -15.70 -15.74 -14.71
N ARG A 291 -17.00 -15.62 -14.40
CA ARG A 291 -17.53 -14.45 -13.66
C ARG A 291 -17.06 -14.39 -12.21
N LYS A 292 -16.78 -15.51 -11.55
CA LYS A 292 -16.18 -15.49 -10.19
C LYS A 292 -14.79 -14.87 -10.22
N ILE A 293 -14.03 -15.11 -11.29
CA ILE A 293 -12.67 -14.61 -11.44
C ILE A 293 -12.66 -13.15 -11.94
N LEU A 294 -13.59 -12.78 -12.81
CA LEU A 294 -13.71 -11.42 -13.37
C LEU A 294 -14.34 -10.39 -12.42
N ARG A 295 -14.96 -10.82 -11.30
CA ARG A 295 -15.54 -9.94 -10.27
C ARG A 295 -14.52 -9.47 -9.20
N HIS A 296 -13.24 -9.78 -9.37
CA HIS A 296 -12.12 -9.33 -8.55
C HIS A 296 -11.14 -8.49 -9.38
#